data_AF-A0A7S2D1L6-F1
#
_entry.id   AF-A0A7S2D1L6-F1
#
_cell.length_a   1.000
_cell.length_b   1.000
_cell.length_c   1.000
_cell.angle_alpha   90.00
_cell.angle_beta   90.00
_cell.angle_gamma   90.00
#
_symmetry.space_group_name_H-M   'P 1'
#
loop_
_entity.id
_entity.type
_entity.pdbx_description
1 polymer ?
#
loop_
_entity_poly.entity_id
_entity_poly.type
_entity_poly.pdbx_seq_one_letter_code
_entity_poly.pdbx_strand_id
1 'polypeptide(L)'
;MASLGFPSQDSTAEFRNGNQKSTATPEERQCMDSVAALLAKEDNQDSLFTEYGALLRYTRARKCDATAAAKLLKETAEWRQRFEFDALIRGELASVIAEENATGKGYVRGFDKCGRPVIYMRS
;
A
#
# COMPACT_ATOMS: atom_id res chain seq x y z
N MET A 1 -31.00 5.96 -36.43
CA MET A 1 -29.67 6.33 -35.89
C MET A 1 -29.87 7.39 -34.82
N ALA A 2 -29.90 7.00 -33.54
CA ALA A 2 -30.06 7.94 -32.43
C ALA A 2 -28.67 8.24 -31.85
N SER A 3 -28.22 9.48 -32.03
CA SER A 3 -26.99 10.03 -31.45
C SER A 3 -27.26 10.33 -29.98
N LEU A 4 -26.66 9.58 -29.05
CA LEU A 4 -26.70 9.86 -27.63
C LEU A 4 -25.64 10.92 -27.33
N GLY A 5 -26.09 12.18 -27.18
CA GLY A 5 -25.26 13.29 -26.73
C GLY A 5 -24.81 13.07 -25.30
N PHE A 6 -23.49 12.99 -25.09
CA PHE A 6 -22.89 13.11 -23.77
C PHE A 6 -23.04 14.55 -23.29
N PRO A 7 -23.56 14.82 -22.08
CA PRO A 7 -23.60 16.17 -21.54
C PRO A 7 -22.18 16.62 -21.18
N SER A 8 -21.76 17.73 -21.78
CA SER A 8 -20.57 18.49 -21.42
C SER A 8 -20.66 18.92 -19.96
N GLN A 9 -19.81 18.37 -19.11
CA GLN A 9 -19.61 18.88 -17.76
C GLN A 9 -18.57 20.00 -17.81
N ASP A 10 -19.03 21.21 -18.10
CA ASP A 10 -18.37 22.41 -17.60
C ASP A 10 -19.02 22.73 -16.24
N SER A 11 -18.42 22.18 -15.19
CA SER A 11 -18.57 22.73 -13.86
C SER A 11 -17.19 22.81 -13.26
N THR A 12 -16.70 24.03 -13.12
CA THR A 12 -15.56 24.43 -12.29
C THR A 12 -15.85 24.10 -10.82
N ALA A 13 -15.93 22.81 -10.51
CA ALA A 13 -15.70 22.33 -9.16
C ALA A 13 -14.19 22.34 -8.99
N GLU A 14 -13.69 23.37 -8.31
CA GLU A 14 -12.33 23.39 -7.79
C GLU A 14 -12.06 22.04 -7.12
N PHE A 15 -11.21 21.22 -7.74
CA PHE A 15 -10.68 20.01 -7.13
C PHE A 15 -10.01 20.47 -5.85
N ARG A 16 -10.69 20.33 -4.71
CA ARG A 16 -10.08 20.55 -3.39
C ARG A 16 -8.87 19.65 -3.35
N ASN A 17 -7.70 20.26 -3.45
CA ASN A 17 -6.41 19.62 -3.34
C ASN A 17 -6.22 19.18 -1.88
N GLY A 18 -6.95 18.14 -1.47
CA GLY A 18 -6.74 17.41 -0.22
C GLY A 18 -5.50 16.51 -0.29
N ASN A 19 -4.70 16.65 -1.35
CA ASN A 19 -3.44 15.98 -1.56
C ASN A 19 -2.34 16.61 -0.71
N GLN A 20 -2.51 16.56 0.61
CA GLN A 20 -1.32 16.40 1.43
C GLN A 20 -0.88 14.95 1.21
N LYS A 21 -0.12 14.68 0.14
CA LYS A 21 0.86 13.58 0.22
C LYS A 21 1.63 13.91 1.49
N SER A 22 1.42 13.14 2.56
CA SER A 22 2.08 13.40 3.83
C SER A 22 3.56 13.14 3.61
N THR A 23 4.27 14.17 3.17
CA THR A 23 5.71 14.14 3.01
C THR A 23 6.31 13.84 4.38
N ALA A 24 7.36 13.04 4.41
CA ALA A 24 8.00 12.71 5.69
C ALA A 24 8.52 14.00 6.35
N THR A 25 8.26 14.15 7.65
CA THR A 25 8.89 15.19 8.47
C THR A 25 10.41 14.98 8.50
N PRO A 26 11.23 15.99 8.85
CA PRO A 26 12.68 15.81 8.98
C PRO A 26 13.06 14.69 9.95
N GLU A 27 12.33 14.56 11.06
CA GLU A 27 12.50 13.49 12.04
C GLU A 27 12.16 12.11 11.45
N GLU A 28 11.05 11.99 10.72
CA GLU A 28 10.68 10.76 10.03
C GLU A 28 11.75 10.35 9.01
N ARG A 29 12.34 11.31 8.29
CA ARG A 29 13.43 11.04 7.34
C ARG A 29 14.68 10.52 8.05
N GLN A 30 15.09 11.16 9.14
CA GLN A 30 16.24 10.70 9.92
C GLN A 30 16.01 9.29 10.48
N CYS A 31 14.79 9.00 10.92
CA CYS A 31 14.44 7.66 11.38
C CYS A 31 14.47 6.66 10.22
N MET A 32 13.93 7.01 9.05
CA MET A 32 14.01 6.17 7.85
C MET A 32 15.46 5.85 7.45
N ASP A 33 16.36 6.83 7.50
CA ASP A 33 17.80 6.63 7.23
C ASP A 33 18.41 5.66 8.25
N SER A 34 18.03 5.79 9.52
CA SER A 34 18.47 4.89 10.59
C SER A 34 17.95 3.47 10.39
N VAL A 35 16.68 3.30 9.98
CA VAL A 35 16.09 2.01 9.63
C VAL A 35 16.81 1.40 8.44
N ALA A 36 17.05 2.17 7.37
CA ALA A 36 17.77 1.70 6.19
C ALA A 36 19.19 1.24 6.54
N ALA A 37 19.91 1.99 7.40
CA ALA A 37 21.24 1.62 7.86
C ALA A 37 21.26 0.34 8.71
N LEU A 38 20.21 0.09 9.51
CA LEU A 38 20.06 -1.16 10.26
C LEU A 38 19.79 -2.34 9.34
N LEU A 39 18.93 -2.13 8.33
CA LEU A 39 18.58 -3.17 7.36
C LEU A 39 19.74 -3.50 6.44
N ALA A 40 20.59 -2.54 6.05
CA ALA A 40 21.74 -2.78 5.16
C ALA A 40 22.77 -3.79 5.69
N LYS A 41 22.70 -4.14 6.98
CA LYS A 41 23.56 -5.15 7.61
C LYS A 41 23.06 -6.59 7.41
N GLU A 42 21.88 -6.77 6.84
CA GLU A 42 21.28 -8.09 6.64
C GLU A 42 21.75 -8.74 5.35
N ASP A 43 21.92 -10.06 5.36
CA ASP A 43 22.36 -10.80 4.17
C ASP A 43 21.25 -10.96 3.12
N ASN A 44 19.98 -10.84 3.51
CA ASN A 44 18.82 -11.06 2.62
C ASN A 44 18.13 -9.74 2.21
N GLN A 45 18.88 -8.83 1.59
CA GLN A 45 18.36 -7.54 1.12
C GLN A 45 17.23 -7.68 0.09
N ASP A 46 17.32 -8.67 -0.79
CA ASP A 46 16.42 -8.80 -1.94
C ASP A 46 14.95 -9.06 -1.54
N SER A 47 14.73 -9.68 -0.37
CA SER A 47 13.39 -9.89 0.17
C SER A 47 12.81 -8.68 0.92
N LEU A 48 13.64 -7.68 1.22
CA LEU A 48 13.22 -6.48 1.91
C LEU A 48 12.65 -5.47 0.92
N PHE A 49 11.49 -4.92 1.22
CA PHE A 49 10.85 -3.87 0.43
C PHE A 49 11.13 -2.52 1.12
N THR A 50 12.27 -1.94 0.75
CA THR A 50 12.86 -0.73 1.34
C THR A 50 12.51 0.54 0.56
N GLU A 51 11.48 0.50 -0.30
CA GLU A 51 11.03 1.70 -0.99
C GLU A 51 10.59 2.79 0.00
N TYR A 52 10.74 4.06 -0.39
CA TYR A 52 10.45 5.22 0.46
C TYR A 52 9.09 5.12 1.18
N GLY A 53 8.05 4.70 0.46
CA GLY A 53 6.71 4.55 1.02
C GLY A 53 6.60 3.44 2.06
N ALA A 54 7.33 2.33 1.91
CA ALA A 54 7.37 1.27 2.93
C ALA A 54 8.14 1.72 4.16
N LEU A 55 9.36 2.23 4.00
CA LEU A 55 10.16 2.72 5.12
C LEU A 55 9.37 3.74 5.96
N LEU A 56 8.67 4.68 5.32
CA LEU A 56 7.85 5.65 6.03
C LEU A 56 6.67 5.01 6.78
N ARG A 57 5.97 4.04 6.17
CA ARG A 57 4.85 3.32 6.82
C ARG A 57 5.31 2.57 8.08
N TYR A 58 6.43 1.86 8.00
CA TYR A 58 6.97 1.08 9.13
C TYR A 58 7.51 2.00 10.24
N THR A 59 8.18 3.08 9.85
CA THR A 59 8.65 4.13 10.76
C THR A 59 7.49 4.73 11.56
N ARG A 60 6.41 5.14 10.89
CA ARG A 60 5.20 5.69 11.53
C ARG A 60 4.52 4.69 12.45
N ALA A 61 4.40 3.43 12.02
CA ALA A 61 3.79 2.36 12.81
C ALA A 61 4.53 2.07 14.13
N ARG A 62 5.78 2.52 14.25
CA ARG A 62 6.61 2.37 15.45
C ARG A 62 7.03 3.71 16.06
N LYS A 63 6.35 4.80 15.70
CA LYS A 63 6.57 6.14 16.28
C LYS A 63 8.04 6.56 16.23
N CYS A 64 8.71 6.33 15.09
CA CYS A 64 10.13 6.61 14.88
C CYS A 64 11.12 5.81 15.76
N ASP A 65 10.72 4.69 16.35
CA ASP A 65 11.68 3.71 16.88
C ASP A 65 12.29 2.90 15.73
N ALA A 66 13.52 3.27 15.35
CA ALA A 66 14.23 2.65 14.22
C ALA A 66 14.49 1.15 14.41
N THR A 67 14.78 0.71 15.64
CA THR A 67 15.07 -0.71 15.91
C THR A 67 13.80 -1.53 15.82
N ALA A 68 12.71 -1.06 16.42
CA ALA A 68 11.42 -1.71 16.35
C ALA A 68 10.84 -1.71 14.92
N ALA A 69 11.05 -0.63 14.16
CA ALA A 69 10.63 -0.54 12.76
C ALA A 69 11.40 -1.50 11.85
N ALA A 70 12.73 -1.56 11.99
CA ALA A 70 13.57 -2.51 11.26
C ALA A 70 13.18 -3.96 11.57
N LYS A 71 12.98 -4.29 12.86
CA LYS A 71 12.50 -5.61 13.29
C LYS A 71 11.16 -5.97 12.64
N LEU A 72 10.18 -5.07 12.68
CA LEU A 72 8.87 -5.30 12.09
C LEU A 72 8.96 -5.54 10.57
N LEU A 73 9.83 -4.80 9.87
CA LEU A 73 10.00 -4.96 8.42
C LEU A 73 10.55 -6.35 8.08
N LYS A 74 11.54 -6.83 8.85
CA LYS A 74 12.09 -8.19 8.70
C LYS A 74 11.03 -9.26 8.96
N GLU A 75 10.29 -9.15 10.07
CA GLU A 75 9.22 -10.09 10.41
C GLU A 75 8.16 -10.15 9.30
N THR A 76 7.82 -9.00 8.68
CA THR A 76 6.92 -9.00 7.52
C THR A 76 7.55 -9.68 6.31
N ALA A 77 8.83 -9.47 6.02
CA ALA A 77 9.51 -10.13 4.90
C ALA A 77 9.53 -11.66 5.09
N GLU A 78 9.86 -12.14 6.28
CA GLU A 78 9.81 -13.56 6.64
C GLU A 78 8.38 -14.13 6.54
N TRP A 79 7.38 -13.37 6.98
CA TRP A 79 5.98 -13.77 6.82
C TRP A 79 5.59 -13.90 5.34
N ARG A 80 6.01 -12.97 4.48
CA ARG A 80 5.71 -13.04 3.03
C ARG A 80 6.33 -14.26 2.38
N GLN A 81 7.54 -14.65 2.77
CA GLN A 81 8.18 -15.88 2.30
C GLN A 81 7.40 -17.11 2.77
N ARG A 82 7.10 -17.21 4.07
CA ARG A 82 6.35 -18.36 4.63
C ARG A 82 4.91 -18.46 4.13
N PHE A 83 4.30 -17.33 3.78
CA PHE A 83 2.95 -17.26 3.21
C PHE A 83 2.94 -17.49 1.70
N GLU A 84 4.11 -17.65 1.08
CA GLU A 84 4.25 -17.79 -0.38
C GLU A 84 3.61 -16.61 -1.14
N PHE A 85 3.82 -15.40 -0.63
CA PHE A 85 3.24 -14.18 -1.20
C PHE A 85 3.60 -14.01 -2.68
N ASP A 86 4.76 -14.49 -3.13
CA ASP A 86 5.14 -14.42 -4.53
C ASP A 86 4.27 -15.30 -5.43
N ALA A 87 3.83 -16.47 -4.94
CA ALA A 87 2.88 -17.33 -5.66
C ALA A 87 1.51 -16.65 -5.78
N LEU A 88 1.09 -15.95 -4.72
CA LEU A 88 -0.11 -15.12 -4.75
C LEU A 88 -0.04 -14.03 -5.83
N ILE A 89 1.08 -13.29 -5.92
CA ILE A 89 1.26 -12.24 -6.92
C ILE A 89 1.35 -12.78 -8.35
N ARG A 90 1.94 -13.97 -8.53
CA ARG A 90 1.98 -14.65 -9.84
C ARG A 90 0.61 -15.23 -10.26
N GLY A 91 -0.40 -15.16 -9.39
CA GLY A 91 -1.75 -15.61 -9.68
C GLY A 91 -1.94 -17.13 -9.55
N GLU A 92 -0.99 -17.84 -8.94
CA GLU A 92 -1.09 -19.30 -8.76
C GLU A 92 -2.28 -19.69 -7.88
N LEU A 93 -2.72 -18.79 -7.00
CA LEU A 93 -3.87 -18.96 -6.11
C LEU A 93 -5.16 -18.30 -6.64
N ALA A 94 -5.18 -17.82 -7.89
CA ALA A 94 -6.30 -17.05 -8.42
C ALA A 94 -7.64 -17.82 -8.42
N SER A 95 -7.60 -19.13 -8.66
CA SER A 95 -8.81 -19.98 -8.63
C SER A 95 -9.44 -20.04 -7.25
N VAL A 96 -8.62 -20.28 -6.21
CA VAL A 96 -9.05 -20.33 -4.81
C VAL A 96 -9.63 -18.98 -4.38
N ILE A 97 -8.97 -17.88 -4.75
CA ILE A 97 -9.44 -16.52 -4.44
C ILE A 97 -10.77 -16.21 -5.14
N ALA A 98 -10.94 -16.66 -6.38
CA ALA A 98 -12.17 -16.47 -7.14
C ALA A 98 -13.35 -17.23 -6.51
N GLU A 99 -13.12 -18.45 -6.03
CA GLU A 99 -14.12 -19.24 -5.30
C GLU A 99 -14.54 -18.55 -4.01
N GLU A 100 -13.58 -18.13 -3.18
CA GLU A 100 -13.86 -17.39 -1.93
C GLU A 100 -14.63 -16.09 -2.18
N ASN A 101 -14.30 -15.40 -3.28
CA ASN A 101 -14.93 -14.12 -3.63
C ASN A 101 -16.18 -14.26 -4.53
N ALA A 102 -16.62 -15.48 -4.86
CA ALA A 102 -17.78 -15.70 -5.73
C ALA A 102 -19.08 -15.07 -5.18
N THR A 103 -19.15 -14.93 -3.85
CA THR A 103 -20.27 -14.32 -3.13
C THR A 103 -20.23 -12.78 -3.11
N GLY A 104 -19.16 -12.16 -3.64
CA GLY A 104 -18.98 -10.71 -3.66
C GLY A 104 -18.74 -10.11 -2.27
N LYS A 105 -18.18 -10.89 -1.34
CA LYS A 105 -17.84 -10.44 0.03
C LYS A 105 -16.86 -9.28 0.03
N GLY A 106 -15.98 -9.17 -0.98
CA GLY A 106 -15.02 -8.07 -1.09
C GLY A 106 -14.77 -7.65 -2.54
N TYR A 107 -14.86 -6.36 -2.83
CA TYR A 107 -14.48 -5.84 -4.15
C TYR A 107 -13.93 -4.42 -4.10
N VAL A 108 -13.05 -4.09 -5.04
CA VAL A 108 -12.45 -2.75 -5.19
C VAL A 108 -13.25 -1.99 -6.24
N ARG A 109 -13.74 -0.79 -5.92
CA ARG A 109 -14.45 0.04 -6.90
C ARG A 109 -14.30 1.53 -6.60
N GLY A 110 -13.88 2.29 -7.61
CA GLY A 110 -13.81 3.75 -7.52
C GLY A 110 -12.73 4.27 -6.55
N PHE A 111 -12.75 5.59 -6.35
CA PHE A 111 -11.80 6.32 -5.54
C PHE A 111 -12.53 7.30 -4.62
N ASP A 112 -11.97 7.58 -3.45
CA ASP A 112 -12.49 8.63 -2.58
C ASP A 112 -12.07 10.04 -3.05
N LYS A 113 -12.50 11.07 -2.31
CA LYS A 113 -12.16 12.49 -2.61
C LYS A 113 -10.65 12.79 -2.56
N CYS A 114 -9.85 11.91 -1.96
CA CYS A 114 -8.41 12.02 -1.86
C CYS A 114 -7.68 11.11 -2.87
N GLY A 115 -8.41 10.45 -3.78
CA GLY A 115 -7.84 9.55 -4.78
C GLY A 115 -7.38 8.20 -4.21
N ARG A 116 -7.82 7.81 -3.01
CA ARG A 116 -7.51 6.48 -2.44
C ARG A 116 -8.48 5.44 -3.00
N PRO A 117 -8.01 4.25 -3.42
CA PRO A 117 -8.89 3.19 -3.90
C PRO A 117 -9.82 2.72 -2.79
N VAL A 118 -11.10 2.53 -3.11
CA VAL A 118 -12.11 2.10 -2.12
C VAL A 118 -12.32 0.59 -2.21
N ILE A 119 -12.21 -0.08 -1.07
CA ILE A 119 -12.52 -1.51 -0.89
C ILE A 119 -13.87 -1.61 -0.18
N TYR A 120 -14.84 -2.25 -0.82
CA TYR A 120 -16.13 -2.59 -0.24
C TYR A 120 -16.06 -3.99 0.36
N MET A 121 -16.48 -4.13 1.60
CA MET A 121 -16.59 -5.42 2.29
C MET A 121 -18.03 -5.60 2.78
N ARG A 122 -18.60 -6.78 2.52
CA ARG A 122 -19.95 -7.13 2.95
C ARG A 122 -19.87 -8.37 3.86
N SER A 123 -20.37 -8.22 5.09
CA SER A 123 -20.55 -9.30 6.06
C SER A 123 -21.72 -10.21 5.71
#